data_AF-A0A800CJD4-F1
#
_entry.id   AF-A0A800CJD4-F1
#
_cell.length_a   1.000
_cell.length_b   1.000
_cell.length_c   1.000
_cell.angle_alpha   90.00
_cell.angle_beta   90.00
_cell.angle_gamma   90.00
#
_symmetry.space_group_name_H-M   'P 1'
#
loop_
_entity.id
_entity.type
_entity.pdbx_description
1 polymer ?
#
loop_
_entity_poly.entity_id
_entity_poly.type
_entity_poly.pdbx_seq_one_letter_code
_entity_poly.pdbx_strand_id
1 'polypeptide(L)'
;MNSTPPNETVNGRTQTLANSINRAAAGFNNHWLAVINILVATYILLPLLAPTLMKTGLETPARVIYTMYSPMCHQMASRSFFLFGEQPVYPRELAGTNYTPLEAYTPDLPEFADAPPENWARFFLAARRFVGNEQMGYKTALCERDLAIYGFVLAGGLVYALLRKRYRIRPLPIILFIIIGMGPIALDGFSQLFGYYAVPLDGSAPQGFQATIAAIFPLRESPPSLRILTGALFGFMLAWLIFPHIEAGMQPNKKVRK
;
A
#
# COMPACT_ATOMS: atom_id res chain seq x y z
N MET A 1 -59.73 -21.42 -23.05
CA MET A 1 -59.03 -20.45 -23.91
C MET A 1 -57.71 -20.11 -23.24
N ASN A 2 -56.61 -20.73 -23.68
CA ASN A 2 -55.26 -20.39 -23.20
C ASN A 2 -54.68 -19.34 -24.14
N SER A 3 -54.70 -18.08 -23.73
CA SER A 3 -53.97 -17.01 -24.41
C SER A 3 -52.50 -17.08 -23.99
N THR A 4 -51.64 -17.51 -24.91
CA THR A 4 -50.18 -17.37 -24.82
C THR A 4 -49.84 -15.89 -24.61
N PRO A 5 -49.02 -15.51 -23.62
CA PRO A 5 -48.63 -14.11 -23.46
C PRO A 5 -47.77 -13.65 -24.66
N PRO A 6 -47.79 -12.36 -25.03
CA PRO A 6 -47.05 -11.85 -26.17
C PRO A 6 -45.55 -12.01 -25.94
N ASN A 7 -44.84 -12.49 -26.96
CA ASN A 7 -43.39 -12.59 -26.97
C ASN A 7 -42.83 -11.15 -27.03
N GLU A 8 -42.44 -10.58 -25.88
CA GLU A 8 -41.77 -9.28 -25.82
C GLU A 8 -40.51 -9.33 -26.66
N THR A 9 -40.54 -8.62 -27.79
CA THR A 9 -39.39 -8.50 -28.69
C THR A 9 -38.35 -7.64 -28.02
N VAL A 10 -37.37 -8.28 -27.37
CA VAL A 10 -36.23 -7.59 -26.78
C VAL A 10 -35.51 -6.81 -27.89
N ASN A 11 -35.51 -5.48 -27.76
CA ASN A 11 -34.91 -4.54 -28.72
C ASN A 11 -33.47 -4.98 -29.10
N GLY A 12 -33.14 -5.00 -30.40
CA GLY A 12 -31.84 -5.46 -30.91
C GLY A 12 -30.63 -4.72 -30.32
N ARG A 13 -30.80 -3.47 -29.89
CA ARG A 13 -29.78 -2.73 -29.12
C ARG A 13 -29.54 -3.33 -27.74
N THR A 14 -30.60 -3.76 -27.06
CA THR A 14 -30.55 -4.41 -25.74
C THR A 14 -29.88 -5.78 -25.84
N GLN A 15 -30.17 -6.57 -26.89
CA GLN A 15 -29.46 -7.84 -27.14
C GLN A 15 -27.97 -7.65 -27.47
N THR A 16 -27.63 -6.64 -28.28
CA THR A 16 -26.22 -6.36 -28.64
C THR A 16 -25.41 -5.88 -27.43
N LEU A 17 -26.03 -5.07 -26.56
CA LEU A 17 -25.44 -4.64 -25.29
C LEU A 17 -25.26 -5.83 -24.35
N ALA A 18 -26.29 -6.67 -24.18
CA ALA A 18 -26.21 -7.87 -23.36
C ALA A 18 -25.10 -8.84 -23.84
N ASN A 19 -24.97 -9.04 -25.15
CA ASN A 19 -23.92 -9.88 -25.72
C ASN A 19 -22.52 -9.31 -25.50
N SER A 20 -22.36 -7.99 -25.60
CA SER A 20 -21.09 -7.30 -25.30
C SER A 20 -20.71 -7.43 -23.83
N ILE A 21 -21.68 -7.24 -22.92
CA ILE A 21 -21.50 -7.44 -21.47
C ILE A 21 -21.12 -8.89 -21.16
N ASN A 22 -21.81 -9.86 -21.76
CA ASN A 22 -21.51 -11.28 -21.58
C ASN A 22 -20.10 -11.65 -22.06
N ARG A 23 -19.66 -11.11 -23.19
CA ARG A 23 -18.29 -11.31 -23.70
C ARG A 23 -17.24 -10.66 -22.81
N ALA A 24 -17.50 -9.45 -22.31
CA ALA A 24 -16.62 -8.77 -21.38
C ALA A 24 -16.49 -9.54 -20.05
N ALA A 25 -17.62 -10.02 -19.50
CA ALA A 25 -17.66 -10.84 -18.30
C ALA A 25 -16.90 -12.17 -18.50
N ALA A 26 -17.09 -12.84 -19.64
CA ALA A 26 -16.36 -14.06 -19.97
C ALA A 26 -14.85 -13.81 -20.14
N GLY A 27 -14.47 -12.71 -20.79
CA GLY A 27 -13.08 -12.29 -20.91
C GLY A 27 -12.43 -12.02 -19.55
N PHE A 28 -13.15 -11.34 -18.65
CA PHE A 28 -12.70 -11.12 -17.28
C PHE A 28 -12.56 -12.44 -16.51
N ASN A 29 -13.55 -13.34 -16.56
CA ASN A 29 -13.45 -14.66 -15.89
C ASN A 29 -12.22 -15.45 -16.33
N ASN A 30 -11.88 -15.41 -17.62
CA ASN A 30 -10.73 -16.15 -18.15
C ASN A 30 -9.38 -15.51 -17.81
N HIS A 31 -9.35 -14.19 -17.55
CA HIS A 31 -8.12 -13.42 -17.35
C HIS A 31 -8.06 -12.66 -16.01
N TRP A 32 -8.93 -12.99 -15.05
CA TRP A 32 -9.08 -12.24 -13.80
C TRP A 32 -7.75 -12.02 -13.07
N LEU A 33 -6.89 -13.04 -13.05
CA LEU A 33 -5.59 -12.96 -12.37
C LEU A 33 -4.61 -12.03 -13.11
N ALA A 34 -4.65 -12.04 -14.44
CA ALA A 34 -3.85 -11.12 -15.24
C ALA A 34 -4.34 -9.68 -15.03
N VAL A 35 -5.66 -9.47 -15.02
CA VAL A 35 -6.26 -8.15 -14.74
C VAL A 35 -5.85 -7.65 -13.35
N ILE A 36 -5.98 -8.46 -12.30
CA ILE A 36 -5.56 -8.07 -10.95
C ILE A 36 -4.06 -7.76 -10.91
N ASN A 37 -3.21 -8.62 -11.46
CA ASN A 37 -1.76 -8.38 -11.47
C ASN A 37 -1.39 -7.11 -12.25
N ILE A 38 -2.04 -6.82 -13.38
CA ILE A 38 -1.81 -5.59 -14.15
C ILE A 38 -2.24 -4.36 -13.35
N LEU A 39 -3.40 -4.41 -12.69
CA LEU A 39 -3.89 -3.31 -11.86
C LEU A 39 -2.93 -3.03 -10.69
N VAL A 40 -2.51 -4.07 -9.97
CA VAL A 40 -1.57 -3.94 -8.85
C VAL A 40 -0.20 -3.48 -9.34
N ALA A 41 0.31 -4.03 -10.45
CA ALA A 41 1.58 -3.60 -11.04
C ALA A 41 1.55 -2.12 -11.44
N THR A 42 0.46 -1.68 -12.09
CA THR A 42 0.27 -0.26 -12.44
C THR A 42 0.23 0.60 -11.18
N TYR A 43 -0.47 0.14 -10.14
CA TYR A 43 -0.59 0.85 -8.86
C TYR A 43 0.75 1.03 -8.14
N ILE A 44 1.72 0.12 -8.28
CA ILE A 44 3.05 0.25 -7.67
C ILE A 44 4.09 0.92 -8.59
N LEU A 45 3.97 0.77 -9.91
CA LEU A 45 4.93 1.35 -10.85
C LEU A 45 4.78 2.86 -10.98
N LEU A 46 3.57 3.40 -10.87
CA LEU A 46 3.34 4.85 -10.91
C LEU A 46 4.06 5.58 -9.76
N PRO A 47 3.94 5.17 -8.48
CA PRO A 47 4.70 5.77 -7.37
C PRO A 47 6.22 5.67 -7.50
N LEU A 48 6.72 4.61 -8.15
CA LEU A 48 8.14 4.42 -8.44
C LEU A 48 8.63 5.29 -9.61
N LEU A 49 7.73 5.72 -10.50
CA LEU A 49 8.04 6.62 -11.60
C LEU A 49 8.19 8.08 -11.13
N ALA A 50 7.50 8.49 -10.05
CA ALA A 50 7.51 9.86 -9.57
C ALA A 50 8.92 10.43 -9.27
N PRO A 51 9.84 9.71 -8.59
CA PRO A 51 11.22 10.16 -8.42
C PRO A 51 11.96 10.43 -9.73
N THR A 52 11.78 9.57 -10.74
CA THR A 52 12.44 9.70 -12.05
C THR A 52 11.93 10.93 -12.80
N LEU A 53 10.62 11.20 -12.72
CA LEU A 53 10.03 12.42 -13.28
C LEU A 53 10.57 13.68 -12.60
N MET A 54 10.71 13.67 -11.26
CA MET A 54 11.36 14.76 -10.54
C MET A 54 12.81 14.95 -11.00
N LYS A 55 13.60 13.87 -11.06
CA LYS A 55 15.02 13.92 -11.46
C LYS A 55 15.23 14.44 -12.88
N THR A 56 14.27 14.21 -13.78
CA THR A 56 14.34 14.64 -15.19
C THR A 56 13.70 16.01 -15.43
N GLY A 57 13.27 16.72 -14.38
CA GLY A 57 12.64 18.04 -14.49
C GLY A 57 11.17 18.02 -14.92
N LEU A 58 10.56 16.85 -15.06
CA LEU A 58 9.13 16.67 -15.32
C LEU A 58 8.33 16.78 -14.01
N GLU A 59 8.43 17.93 -13.33
CA GLU A 59 7.85 18.14 -12.00
C GLU A 59 6.33 18.05 -11.99
N THR A 60 5.65 18.71 -12.94
CA THR A 60 4.18 18.73 -12.98
C THR A 60 3.57 17.33 -13.00
N PRO A 61 3.93 16.41 -13.93
CA PRO A 61 3.40 15.05 -13.90
C PRO A 61 3.84 14.27 -12.65
N ALA A 62 5.04 14.51 -12.10
CA ALA A 62 5.44 13.88 -10.84
C ALA A 62 4.53 14.30 -9.67
N ARG A 63 4.23 15.60 -9.56
CA ARG A 63 3.33 16.16 -8.54
C ARG A 63 1.91 15.63 -8.65
N VAL A 64 1.41 15.41 -9.87
CA VAL A 64 0.13 14.73 -10.07
C VAL A 64 0.14 13.33 -9.45
N ILE A 65 1.20 12.54 -9.66
CA ILE A 65 1.33 11.22 -9.02
C ILE A 65 1.34 11.34 -7.50
N TYR A 66 2.16 12.23 -6.92
CA TYR A 66 2.18 12.44 -5.46
C TYR A 66 0.79 12.82 -4.93
N THR A 67 0.10 13.76 -5.57
CA THR A 67 -1.23 14.20 -5.17
C THR A 67 -2.25 13.06 -5.24
N MET A 68 -2.26 12.28 -6.33
CA MET A 68 -3.18 11.16 -6.48
C MET A 68 -3.04 10.11 -5.37
N TYR A 69 -1.81 9.86 -4.91
CA TYR A 69 -1.54 8.85 -3.88
C TYR A 69 -1.58 9.38 -2.44
N SER A 70 -1.65 10.70 -2.24
CA SER A 70 -1.62 11.33 -0.91
C SER A 70 -2.78 10.93 0.03
N PRO A 71 -4.00 10.62 -0.46
CA PRO A 71 -5.08 10.10 0.38
C PRO A 71 -4.83 8.66 0.84
N MET A 72 -4.14 7.86 0.03
CA MET A 72 -3.87 6.44 0.31
C MET A 72 -2.63 6.24 1.17
N CYS A 73 -1.67 7.16 1.07
CA CYS A 73 -0.42 7.11 1.82
C CYS A 73 0.00 8.51 2.27
N HIS A 74 0.47 8.62 3.51
CA HIS A 74 1.02 9.87 4.02
C HIS A 74 2.34 10.29 3.35
N GLN A 75 2.99 9.41 2.57
CA GLN A 75 4.20 9.73 1.79
C GLN A 75 5.30 10.42 2.60
N MET A 76 5.45 10.07 3.87
CA MET A 76 6.48 10.68 4.72
C MET A 76 7.87 10.36 4.20
N ALA A 77 8.74 11.36 4.10
CA ALA A 77 10.13 11.19 3.74
C ALA A 77 10.82 10.13 4.61
N SER A 78 10.59 10.12 5.93
CA SER A 78 11.20 9.14 6.83
C SER A 78 10.73 7.69 6.67
N ARG A 79 9.75 7.47 5.77
CA ARG A 79 9.11 6.17 5.55
C ARG A 79 9.00 5.78 4.09
N SER A 80 9.67 6.51 3.20
CA SER A 80 9.60 6.29 1.77
C SER A 80 10.98 5.93 1.26
N PHE A 81 11.02 5.11 0.20
CA PHE A 81 12.27 4.92 -0.51
C PHE A 81 12.64 6.19 -1.27
N PHE A 82 13.93 6.45 -1.39
CA PHE A 82 14.47 7.52 -2.22
C PHE A 82 15.23 6.92 -3.39
N LEU A 83 15.07 7.54 -4.55
CA LEU A 83 15.86 7.23 -5.75
C LEU A 83 16.76 8.42 -6.08
N PHE A 84 17.95 8.12 -6.61
CA PHE A 84 18.93 9.11 -7.08
C PHE A 84 19.57 9.98 -5.99
N GLY A 85 19.62 9.49 -4.75
CA GLY A 85 20.27 10.17 -3.62
C GLY A 85 21.41 9.38 -3.00
N GLU A 86 21.98 9.92 -1.92
CA GLU A 86 23.06 9.30 -1.14
C GLU A 86 22.65 7.96 -0.49
N GLN A 87 21.41 7.84 -0.02
CA GLN A 87 20.87 6.66 0.64
C GLN A 87 19.51 6.25 0.04
N PRO A 88 19.16 4.96 0.08
CA PRO A 88 17.86 4.49 -0.41
C PRO A 88 16.69 4.81 0.55
N VAL A 89 17.00 5.18 1.80
CA VAL A 89 16.04 5.51 2.87
C VAL A 89 16.68 6.51 3.83
N TYR A 90 15.87 7.35 4.47
CA TYR A 90 16.30 8.32 5.49
C TYR A 90 15.35 8.21 6.70
N PRO A 91 15.43 7.15 7.50
CA PRO A 91 14.53 6.98 8.64
C PRO A 91 14.76 8.07 9.71
N ARG A 92 13.77 8.30 10.58
CA ARG A 92 13.97 9.13 11.78
C ARG A 92 15.08 8.54 12.65
N GLU A 93 15.76 9.37 13.43
CA GLU A 93 16.68 8.92 14.49
C GLU A 93 16.00 7.95 15.46
N LEU A 94 14.71 8.20 15.76
CA LEU A 94 13.83 7.33 16.56
C LEU A 94 13.71 5.88 16.06
N ALA A 95 14.08 5.59 14.81
CA ALA A 95 14.07 4.25 14.27
C ALA A 95 15.30 3.42 14.66
N GLY A 96 16.36 4.04 15.22
CA GLY A 96 17.54 3.36 15.74
C GLY A 96 18.29 2.53 14.69
N THR A 97 18.44 3.06 13.47
CA THR A 97 19.11 2.36 12.37
C THR A 97 20.53 2.88 12.14
N ASN A 98 21.31 2.17 11.33
CA ASN A 98 22.65 2.59 10.92
C ASN A 98 22.67 3.57 9.73
N TYR A 99 21.50 3.97 9.21
CA TYR A 99 21.41 5.02 8.18
C TYR A 99 21.59 6.40 8.82
N THR A 100 22.13 7.35 8.07
CA THR A 100 22.13 8.75 8.50
C THR A 100 20.67 9.21 8.58
N PRO A 101 20.19 9.67 9.75
CA PRO A 101 18.77 9.94 9.96
C PRO A 101 18.32 11.18 9.18
N LEU A 102 17.01 11.27 8.89
CA LEU A 102 16.42 12.41 8.18
C LEU A 102 16.79 13.75 8.84
N GLU A 103 16.76 13.78 10.17
CA GLU A 103 17.09 14.94 11.00
C GLU A 103 18.42 15.59 10.62
N ALA A 104 19.42 14.80 10.21
CA ALA A 104 20.75 15.30 9.83
C ALA A 104 20.74 16.11 8.52
N TYR A 105 19.74 15.91 7.66
CA TYR A 105 19.62 16.57 6.35
C TYR A 105 18.64 17.76 6.36
N THR A 106 17.87 17.91 7.43
CA THR A 106 16.78 18.90 7.52
C THR A 106 17.11 20.32 8.02
N PRO A 107 18.22 20.62 8.72
CA PRO A 107 18.40 21.94 9.35
C PRO A 107 18.32 23.14 8.39
N ASP A 108 18.82 22.96 7.16
CA ASP A 108 18.88 24.03 6.15
C ASP A 108 17.71 23.95 5.14
N LEU A 109 16.78 23.01 5.32
CA LEU A 109 15.67 22.83 4.39
C LEU A 109 14.49 23.74 4.73
N PRO A 110 13.97 24.55 3.78
CA PRO A 110 12.84 25.44 4.01
C PRO A 110 11.59 24.74 4.55
N GLU A 111 11.34 23.48 4.14
CA GLU A 111 10.20 22.69 4.59
C GLU A 111 10.24 22.37 6.09
N PHE A 112 11.43 22.40 6.70
CA PHE A 112 11.68 22.02 8.09
C PHE A 112 11.98 23.21 9.01
N ALA A 113 12.04 24.45 8.48
CA ALA A 113 12.41 25.65 9.24
C ALA A 113 11.61 25.84 10.54
N ASP A 114 10.30 25.53 10.53
CA ASP A 114 9.40 25.64 11.69
C ASP A 114 9.01 24.28 12.29
N ALA A 115 9.75 23.22 11.95
CA ALA A 115 9.42 21.84 12.28
C ALA A 115 10.61 21.14 12.95
N PRO A 116 10.94 21.51 14.21
CA PRO A 116 12.02 20.86 14.94
C PRO A 116 11.72 19.37 15.14
N PRO A 117 12.74 18.49 15.19
CA PRO A 117 12.58 17.04 15.38
C PRO A 117 11.69 16.64 16.57
N GLU A 118 11.70 17.47 17.61
CA GLU A 118 11.06 17.20 18.90
C GLU A 118 9.55 17.43 18.85
N ASN A 119 9.12 18.35 17.97
CA ASN A 119 7.72 18.48 17.64
C ASN A 119 7.37 17.46 16.55
N TRP A 120 7.03 16.25 16.99
CA TRP A 120 6.72 15.13 16.10
C TRP A 120 5.64 15.50 15.06
N ALA A 121 4.64 16.29 15.43
CA ALA A 121 3.50 16.62 14.57
C ALA A 121 3.91 17.58 13.44
N ARG A 122 4.67 18.63 13.77
CA ARG A 122 5.21 19.56 12.76
C ARG A 122 6.23 18.87 11.88
N PHE A 123 7.13 18.09 12.46
CA PHE A 123 8.12 17.32 11.71
C PHE A 123 7.45 16.32 10.76
N PHE A 124 6.40 15.64 11.20
CA PHE A 124 5.60 14.73 10.36
C PHE A 124 5.03 15.45 9.14
N LEU A 125 4.45 16.64 9.33
CA LEU A 125 3.87 17.43 8.24
C LEU A 125 4.96 17.94 7.28
N ALA A 126 6.11 18.38 7.80
CA ALA A 126 7.27 18.76 6.99
C ALA A 126 7.78 17.57 6.16
N ALA A 127 7.99 16.41 6.78
CA ALA A 127 8.41 15.18 6.10
C ALA A 127 7.39 14.69 5.04
N ARG A 128 6.09 14.94 5.24
CA ARG A 128 5.07 14.67 4.22
C ARG A 128 5.19 15.62 3.03
N ARG A 129 5.50 16.90 3.24
CA ARG A 129 5.65 17.91 2.17
C ARG A 129 6.95 17.78 1.39
N PHE A 130 8.04 17.42 2.06
CA PHE A 130 9.36 17.31 1.45
C PHE A 130 9.38 16.19 0.39
N VAL A 131 9.56 16.54 -0.88
CA VAL A 131 9.59 15.58 -2.01
C VAL A 131 10.98 14.97 -2.21
N GLY A 132 12.02 15.75 -1.93
CA GLY A 132 13.40 15.38 -2.23
C GLY A 132 14.18 16.55 -2.81
N ASN A 133 15.48 16.34 -2.99
CA ASN A 133 16.42 17.29 -3.57
C ASN A 133 17.59 16.54 -4.22
N GLU A 134 18.57 17.26 -4.77
CA GLU A 134 19.71 16.63 -5.46
C GLU A 134 20.60 15.79 -4.53
N GLN A 135 20.66 16.10 -3.24
CA GLN A 135 21.46 15.35 -2.27
C GLN A 135 20.77 14.05 -1.85
N MET A 136 19.52 14.17 -1.39
CA MET A 136 18.76 13.06 -0.86
C MET A 136 18.12 12.20 -1.94
N GLY A 137 18.08 12.69 -3.18
CA GLY A 137 17.24 12.14 -4.23
C GLY A 137 15.77 12.49 -4.00
N TYR A 138 14.88 11.75 -4.67
CA TYR A 138 13.43 11.99 -4.62
C TYR A 138 12.68 10.78 -4.08
N LYS A 139 11.72 11.02 -3.18
CA LYS A 139 10.98 9.96 -2.48
C LYS A 139 9.93 9.30 -3.37
N THR A 140 9.61 8.04 -3.15
CA THR A 140 8.48 7.37 -3.82
C THR A 140 7.14 7.95 -3.37
N ALA A 141 6.11 7.91 -4.24
CA ALA A 141 4.76 8.39 -3.88
C ALA A 141 3.95 7.41 -3.00
N LEU A 142 4.59 6.35 -2.51
CA LEU A 142 4.09 5.42 -1.50
C LEU A 142 5.18 5.18 -0.47
N CYS A 143 4.79 4.85 0.76
CA CYS A 143 5.72 4.46 1.81
C CYS A 143 6.28 3.05 1.57
N GLU A 144 7.39 2.74 2.23
CA GLU A 144 8.07 1.44 2.21
C GLU A 144 7.09 0.28 2.52
N ARG A 145 6.19 0.48 3.50
CA ARG A 145 5.22 -0.53 3.92
C ARG A 145 4.16 -0.78 2.85
N ASP A 146 3.58 0.27 2.27
CA ASP A 146 2.54 0.13 1.24
C ASP A 146 3.14 -0.50 -0.02
N LEU A 147 4.34 -0.06 -0.41
CA LEU A 147 5.06 -0.65 -1.54
C LEU A 147 5.34 -2.14 -1.28
N ALA A 148 5.71 -2.53 -0.06
CA ALA A 148 5.87 -3.92 0.32
C ALA A 148 4.55 -4.71 0.28
N ILE A 149 3.45 -4.16 0.79
CA ILE A 149 2.12 -4.80 0.75
C ILE A 149 1.73 -5.09 -0.70
N TYR A 150 1.65 -4.08 -1.55
CA TYR A 150 1.19 -4.26 -2.93
C TYR A 150 2.21 -5.02 -3.78
N GLY A 151 3.50 -4.82 -3.54
CA GLY A 151 4.57 -5.59 -4.19
C GLY A 151 4.47 -7.09 -3.89
N PHE A 152 4.17 -7.47 -2.64
CA PHE A 152 4.01 -8.88 -2.28
C PHE A 152 2.62 -9.45 -2.59
N VAL A 153 1.58 -8.62 -2.74
CA VAL A 153 0.32 -9.04 -3.39
C VAL A 153 0.60 -9.43 -4.84
N LEU A 154 1.34 -8.60 -5.58
CA LEU A 154 1.75 -8.90 -6.96
C LEU A 154 2.62 -10.15 -7.03
N ALA A 155 3.64 -10.27 -6.16
CA ALA A 155 4.48 -11.46 -6.09
C ALA A 155 3.64 -12.72 -5.80
N GLY A 156 2.74 -12.65 -4.82
CA GLY A 156 1.78 -13.72 -4.52
C GLY A 156 0.93 -14.08 -5.74
N GLY A 157 0.47 -13.11 -6.52
CA GLY A 157 -0.27 -13.32 -7.75
C GLY A 157 0.52 -13.95 -8.88
N LEU A 158 1.79 -13.58 -9.05
CA LEU A 158 2.68 -14.20 -10.02
C LEU A 158 2.99 -15.64 -9.63
N VAL A 159 3.33 -15.90 -8.36
CA VAL A 159 3.56 -17.26 -7.86
C VAL A 159 2.27 -18.10 -7.99
N TYR A 160 1.11 -17.54 -7.62
CA TYR A 160 -0.17 -18.20 -7.77
C TYR A 160 -0.47 -18.53 -9.25
N ALA A 161 -0.17 -17.63 -10.19
CA ALA A 161 -0.34 -17.87 -11.63
C ALA A 161 0.48 -19.06 -12.12
N LEU A 162 1.73 -19.20 -11.64
CA LEU A 162 2.63 -20.30 -11.99
C LEU A 162 2.14 -21.64 -11.42
N LEU A 163 1.63 -21.64 -10.18
CA LEU A 163 1.27 -22.89 -9.49
C LEU A 163 -0.16 -23.37 -9.77
N ARG A 164 -1.13 -22.46 -9.96
CA ARG A 164 -2.57 -22.80 -10.05
C ARG A 164 -2.93 -23.73 -11.21
N LYS A 165 -2.11 -23.77 -12.27
CA LYS A 165 -2.33 -24.67 -13.42
C LYS A 165 -1.91 -26.11 -13.12
N ARG A 166 -0.91 -26.29 -12.24
CA ARG A 166 -0.32 -27.61 -11.92
C ARG A 166 -0.86 -28.20 -10.62
N TYR A 167 -1.21 -27.35 -9.66
CA TYR A 167 -1.60 -27.77 -8.32
C TYR A 167 -2.95 -27.18 -7.93
N ARG A 168 -3.72 -27.95 -7.14
CA ARG A 168 -4.93 -27.45 -6.49
C ARG A 168 -4.57 -26.66 -5.25
N ILE A 169 -4.37 -25.36 -5.43
CA ILE A 169 -4.05 -24.44 -4.33
C ILE A 169 -5.27 -24.24 -3.43
N ARG A 170 -5.11 -24.46 -2.13
CA ARG A 170 -6.13 -24.19 -1.12
C ARG A 170 -5.90 -22.79 -0.52
N PRO A 171 -6.97 -22.07 -0.15
CA PRO A 171 -6.82 -20.81 0.56
C PRO A 171 -6.09 -21.01 1.89
N LEU A 172 -5.28 -20.03 2.24
CA LEU A 172 -4.66 -19.96 3.56
C LEU A 172 -5.76 -19.94 4.65
N PRO A 173 -5.63 -20.71 5.74
CA PRO A 173 -6.53 -20.59 6.89
C PRO A 173 -6.56 -19.16 7.43
N ILE A 174 -7.75 -18.59 7.64
CA ILE A 174 -7.92 -17.19 8.06
C ILE A 174 -7.20 -16.89 9.39
N ILE A 175 -7.12 -17.86 10.30
CA ILE A 175 -6.40 -17.70 11.57
C ILE A 175 -4.90 -17.49 11.34
N LEU A 176 -4.28 -18.19 10.39
CA LEU A 176 -2.87 -17.98 10.05
C LEU A 176 -2.66 -16.59 9.43
N PHE A 177 -3.60 -16.13 8.60
CA PHE A 177 -3.57 -14.75 8.09
C PHE A 177 -3.66 -13.73 9.22
N ILE A 178 -4.59 -13.91 10.17
CA ILE A 178 -4.75 -12.99 11.30
C ILE A 178 -3.49 -12.95 12.17
N ILE A 179 -2.93 -14.09 12.52
CA ILE A 179 -1.80 -14.16 13.45
C ILE A 179 -0.49 -13.74 12.79
N ILE A 180 -0.20 -14.21 11.58
CA ILE A 180 1.11 -14.06 10.94
C ILE A 180 1.11 -12.92 9.91
N GLY A 181 0.04 -12.77 9.14
CA GLY A 181 -0.06 -11.71 8.12
C GLY A 181 -0.44 -10.37 8.74
N MET A 182 -1.52 -10.34 9.51
CA MET A 182 -2.08 -9.11 10.10
C MET A 182 -1.50 -8.78 11.48
N GLY A 183 -1.17 -9.77 12.30
CA GLY A 183 -0.67 -9.57 13.66
C GLY A 183 0.56 -8.65 13.73
N PRO A 184 1.66 -8.94 13.01
CA PRO A 184 2.88 -8.13 13.08
C PRO A 184 2.69 -6.68 12.62
N ILE A 185 2.01 -6.45 11.49
CA ILE A 185 1.72 -5.11 10.97
C ILE A 185 0.77 -4.33 11.90
N ALA A 186 -0.22 -5.01 12.50
CA ALA A 186 -1.14 -4.41 13.45
C ALA A 186 -0.43 -4.02 14.74
N LEU A 187 0.41 -4.90 15.32
CA LEU A 187 1.19 -4.58 16.52
C LEU A 187 2.15 -3.41 16.29
N ASP A 188 2.81 -3.40 15.13
CA ASP A 188 3.74 -2.33 14.74
C ASP A 188 3.02 -0.99 14.52
N GLY A 189 1.88 -1.00 13.82
CA GLY A 189 1.05 0.19 13.62
C GLY A 189 0.42 0.70 14.91
N PHE A 190 -0.11 -0.21 15.74
CA PHE A 190 -0.76 0.09 17.01
C PHE A 190 0.21 0.78 17.98
N SER A 191 1.39 0.21 18.20
CA SER A 191 2.36 0.80 19.13
C SER A 191 2.92 2.16 18.65
N GLN A 192 3.01 2.41 17.34
CA GLN A 192 3.32 3.75 16.81
C GLN A 192 2.17 4.74 17.01
N LEU A 193 0.94 4.32 16.72
CA LEU A 193 -0.25 5.16 16.86
C LEU A 193 -0.40 5.65 18.30
N PHE A 194 -0.26 4.74 19.27
CA PHE A 194 -0.32 5.09 20.68
C PHE A 194 0.86 5.96 21.11
N GLY A 195 2.06 5.74 20.56
CA GLY A 195 3.20 6.64 20.77
C GLY A 195 2.93 8.07 20.33
N TYR A 196 2.24 8.27 19.19
CA TYR A 196 1.84 9.60 18.74
C TYR A 196 0.76 10.26 19.61
N TYR A 197 -0.23 9.50 20.09
CA TYR A 197 -1.25 10.03 20.99
C TYR A 197 -0.74 10.31 22.41
N ALA A 198 0.34 9.63 22.80
CA ALA A 198 0.97 9.81 24.11
C ALA A 198 1.83 11.08 24.19
N VAL A 199 2.18 11.71 23.06
CA VAL A 199 2.98 12.93 23.01
C VAL A 199 2.15 14.12 22.52
N PRO A 200 2.09 15.22 23.29
CA PRO A 200 1.43 16.47 22.87
C PRO A 200 1.82 16.95 21.48
N LEU A 201 0.86 17.55 20.75
CA LEU A 201 1.06 18.08 19.39
C LEU A 201 2.00 19.29 19.35
N ASP A 202 2.14 20.00 20.46
CA ASP A 202 3.06 21.13 20.59
C ASP A 202 4.51 20.68 20.85
N GLY A 203 4.75 19.37 21.05
CA GLY A 203 6.06 18.80 21.36
C GLY A 203 6.46 18.97 22.82
N SER A 204 5.56 19.43 23.69
CA SER A 204 5.81 19.53 25.13
C SER A 204 5.89 18.14 25.78
N ALA A 205 6.50 18.08 26.98
CA ALA A 205 6.59 16.83 27.72
C ALA A 205 5.19 16.31 28.10
N PRO A 206 4.89 15.01 27.93
CA PRO A 206 3.62 14.42 28.35
C PRO A 206 3.34 14.64 29.84
N GLN A 207 2.09 14.98 30.20
CA GLN A 207 1.67 15.20 31.57
C GLN A 207 0.42 14.38 31.92
N GLY A 208 0.19 14.13 33.22
CA GLY A 208 -0.98 13.41 33.71
C GLY A 208 -1.17 12.04 33.05
N PHE A 209 -2.37 11.77 32.54
CA PHE A 209 -2.70 10.50 31.90
C PHE A 209 -1.85 10.20 30.65
N GLN A 210 -1.45 11.22 29.89
CA GLN A 210 -0.59 11.03 28.72
C GLN A 210 0.80 10.52 29.11
N ALA A 211 1.35 10.96 30.25
CA ALA A 211 2.63 10.46 30.74
C ALA A 211 2.57 8.96 31.08
N THR A 212 1.46 8.49 31.64
CA THR A 212 1.25 7.06 31.90
C THR A 212 1.21 6.25 30.61
N ILE A 213 0.55 6.76 29.57
CA ILE A 213 0.53 6.10 28.25
C ILE A 213 1.92 6.12 27.62
N ALA A 214 2.62 7.26 27.66
CA ALA A 214 3.95 7.43 27.08
C ALA A 214 4.99 6.49 27.69
N ALA A 215 4.84 6.13 28.98
CA ALA A 215 5.70 5.15 29.64
C ALA A 215 5.54 3.72 29.07
N ILE A 216 4.37 3.39 28.52
CA ILE A 216 4.08 2.07 27.93
C ILE A 216 4.34 2.08 26.42
N PHE A 217 3.91 3.17 25.76
CA PHE A 217 4.05 3.40 24.33
C PHE A 217 4.85 4.67 24.10
N PRO A 218 6.20 4.61 24.19
CA PRO A 218 7.02 5.76 23.89
C PRO A 218 6.90 6.14 22.42
N LEU A 219 7.16 7.41 22.11
CA LEU A 219 7.28 7.87 20.74
C LEU A 219 8.38 7.06 20.04
N ARG A 220 8.01 6.35 18.99
CA ARG A 220 8.92 5.48 18.26
C ARG A 220 8.59 5.48 16.78
N GLU A 221 9.57 5.13 15.98
CA GLU A 221 9.40 4.93 14.55
C GLU A 221 9.89 3.54 14.17
N SER A 222 9.15 2.82 13.31
CA SER A 222 9.61 1.50 12.87
C SER A 222 10.79 1.62 11.93
N PRO A 223 11.80 0.73 12.00
CA PRO A 223 12.87 0.72 11.01
C PRO A 223 12.33 0.26 9.64
N PRO A 224 13.00 0.64 8.52
CA PRO A 224 12.61 0.24 7.18
C PRO A 224 12.46 -1.28 7.01
N SER A 225 13.38 -2.06 7.59
CA SER A 225 13.34 -3.52 7.55
C SER A 225 12.06 -4.11 8.13
N LEU A 226 11.59 -3.59 9.27
CA LEU A 226 10.34 -4.04 9.90
C LEU A 226 9.12 -3.66 9.07
N ARG A 227 9.10 -2.46 8.48
CA ARG A 227 8.01 -2.02 7.59
C ARG A 227 7.90 -2.89 6.36
N ILE A 228 9.04 -3.21 5.73
CA ILE A 228 9.09 -4.09 4.56
C ILE A 228 8.65 -5.51 4.95
N LEU A 229 9.17 -6.06 6.05
CA LEU A 229 8.83 -7.42 6.49
C LEU A 229 7.34 -7.56 6.80
N THR A 230 6.79 -6.67 7.62
CA THR A 230 5.37 -6.71 8.01
C THR A 230 4.45 -6.47 6.81
N GLY A 231 4.80 -5.54 5.91
CA GLY A 231 4.06 -5.31 4.67
C GLY A 231 4.12 -6.50 3.72
N ALA A 232 5.30 -7.11 3.55
CA ALA A 232 5.51 -8.28 2.70
C ALA A 232 4.71 -9.50 3.17
N LEU A 233 4.76 -9.80 4.48
CA LEU A 233 3.98 -10.89 5.09
C LEU A 233 2.48 -10.67 4.88
N PHE A 234 1.99 -9.47 5.20
CA PHE A 234 0.58 -9.13 5.02
C PHE A 234 0.15 -9.29 3.56
N GLY A 235 0.87 -8.66 2.63
CA GLY A 235 0.54 -8.66 1.20
C GLY A 235 0.54 -10.04 0.57
N PHE A 236 1.58 -10.84 0.83
CA PHE A 236 1.68 -12.19 0.29
C PHE A 236 0.59 -13.11 0.84
N MET A 237 0.36 -13.08 2.16
CA MET A 237 -0.65 -13.92 2.80
C MET A 237 -2.07 -13.48 2.41
N LEU A 238 -2.31 -12.19 2.17
CA LEU A 238 -3.57 -11.69 1.64
C LEU A 238 -3.85 -12.25 0.24
N ALA A 239 -2.86 -12.21 -0.66
CA ALA A 239 -2.99 -12.84 -1.98
C ALA A 239 -3.29 -14.35 -1.85
N TRP A 240 -2.56 -15.06 -0.98
CA TRP A 240 -2.74 -16.50 -0.78
C TRP A 240 -4.06 -16.89 -0.11
N LEU A 241 -4.63 -15.99 0.70
CA LEU A 241 -5.95 -16.13 1.27
C LEU A 241 -7.03 -15.91 0.20
N ILE A 242 -6.95 -14.82 -0.56
CA ILE A 242 -8.05 -14.34 -1.41
C ILE A 242 -8.08 -15.01 -2.78
N PHE A 243 -6.94 -15.18 -3.45
CA PHE A 243 -6.90 -15.64 -4.85
C PHE A 243 -7.53 -17.03 -5.08
N PRO A 244 -7.34 -18.03 -4.19
CA PRO A 244 -8.06 -19.31 -4.32
C PRO A 244 -9.58 -19.18 -4.18
N HIS A 245 -10.09 -18.22 -3.40
CA HIS A 245 -11.53 -17.97 -3.29
C HIS A 245 -12.08 -17.31 -4.56
N ILE A 246 -11.37 -16.33 -5.11
CA ILE A 246 -11.73 -15.73 -6.41
C ILE A 246 -11.76 -16.82 -7.49
N GLU A 247 -10.72 -17.66 -7.56
CA GLU A 247 -10.66 -18.76 -8.53
C GLU A 247 -11.87 -19.69 -8.44
N ALA A 248 -12.27 -20.07 -7.22
CA ALA A 248 -13.43 -20.91 -7.01
C ALA A 248 -14.73 -20.24 -7.47
N GLY A 249 -14.87 -18.93 -7.29
CA GLY A 249 -16.02 -18.15 -7.76
C GLY A 249 -16.06 -17.96 -9.29
N MET A 250 -14.89 -17.90 -9.94
CA MET A 250 -14.77 -17.72 -11.40
C MET A 250 -15.03 -19.01 -12.20
N GLN A 251 -15.01 -20.17 -11.55
CA GLN A 251 -15.35 -21.46 -12.15
C GLN A 251 -16.79 -21.87 -11.76
N PRO A 252 -17.83 -21.39 -12.46
CA PRO A 252 -19.20 -21.84 -12.19
C PRO A 252 -19.28 -23.36 -12.33
N ASN A 253 -19.89 -24.00 -11.32
CA ASN A 253 -20.09 -25.43 -11.14
C ASN A 253 -20.03 -26.26 -12.43
N LYS A 254 -18.91 -26.96 -12.68
CA LYS A 254 -18.84 -28.09 -13.62
C LYS A 254 -19.66 -29.32 -13.16
N LYS A 255 -20.60 -29.18 -12.23
CA LYS A 255 -21.40 -30.28 -11.68
C LYS A 255 -22.84 -29.86 -11.39
N VAL A 256 -23.72 -30.05 -12.38
CA VAL A 256 -24.94 -30.86 -12.24
C VAL A 256 -25.10 -31.69 -13.50
N ARG A 257 -24.32 -32.77 -13.58
CA ARG A 257 -24.71 -33.99 -14.29
C ARG A 257 -24.59 -35.10 -13.25
N LYS A 258 -25.68 -35.32 -12.52
CA LYS A 258 -25.99 -36.63 -11.95
C LYS A 258 -27.08 -37.21 -12.82
#